data_AF-J4U6I9-F1
#
_entry.id   AF-J4U6I9-F1
#
_cell.length_a   1.000
_cell.length_b   1.000
_cell.length_c   1.000
_cell.angle_alpha   90.00
_cell.angle_beta   90.00
_cell.angle_gamma   90.00
#
_symmetry.space_group_name_H-M   'P 1'
#
loop_
_entity.id
_entity.type
_entity.pdbx_description
1 polymer ?
#
loop_
_entity_poly.entity_id
_entity_poly.type
_entity_poly.pdbx_seq_one_letter_code
_entity_poly.pdbx_strand_id
1 'polypeptide(L)'
;MARTKQTHPRAQPSTTEKRKAPPADAAAGTPTRSTRKGAKKVNPEEVAALQKALKEAEEKLEQAQEARNKIAAKLEALGQVVVVKPWTVDHLETDWASSLDDFRQTYGEFGEYEDELDDDDDAKRWIIRLLKMHDAIQGEFPSDGTGYIDEDGQWVDFEATDQDLEEFEWVDADPLW
;
A
#
# COMPACT_ATOMS: atom_id res chain seq x y z
N MET A 1 -7.44 -29.84 55.09
CA MET A 1 -6.75 -31.03 55.62
C MET A 1 -6.19 -31.82 54.45
N ALA A 2 -4.92 -32.22 54.56
CA ALA A 2 -4.25 -33.40 53.99
C ALA A 2 -4.49 -33.80 52.51
N ARG A 3 -3.52 -34.20 51.68
CA ARG A 3 -2.04 -34.19 51.71
C ARG A 3 -1.60 -35.01 50.46
N THR A 4 -0.63 -34.51 49.69
CA THR A 4 0.57 -35.25 49.18
C THR A 4 0.38 -36.34 48.09
N LYS A 5 1.30 -36.63 47.16
CA LYS A 5 2.73 -36.26 46.93
C LYS A 5 3.24 -36.89 45.61
N GLN A 6 4.33 -36.29 45.08
CA GLN A 6 5.56 -36.94 44.53
C GLN A 6 5.48 -37.64 43.15
N THR A 7 6.50 -37.65 42.28
CA THR A 7 7.91 -37.20 42.32
C THR A 7 8.54 -37.24 40.90
N HIS A 8 9.41 -36.29 40.60
CA HIS A 8 10.54 -36.33 39.63
C HIS A 8 11.54 -37.48 39.92
N PRO A 9 12.47 -37.94 39.02
CA PRO A 9 13.50 -37.08 38.40
C PRO A 9 14.20 -37.48 37.06
N ARG A 10 14.72 -36.44 36.39
CA ARG A 10 16.06 -36.21 35.77
C ARG A 10 17.01 -37.40 35.48
N ALA A 11 17.54 -37.45 34.24
CA ALA A 11 18.95 -37.76 33.95
C ALA A 11 19.37 -37.35 32.51
N GLN A 12 20.40 -36.51 32.40
CA GLN A 12 21.37 -36.44 31.28
C GLN A 12 22.63 -37.26 31.69
N PRO A 13 23.81 -37.20 31.03
CA PRO A 13 24.23 -37.34 29.61
C PRO A 13 25.31 -38.48 29.49
N SER A 14 26.03 -38.63 28.36
CA SER A 14 27.43 -39.16 28.17
C SER A 14 27.56 -40.04 26.90
N THR A 15 28.19 -39.61 25.80
CA THR A 15 29.63 -39.58 25.41
C THR A 15 30.20 -40.84 24.72
N THR A 16 30.66 -40.63 23.47
CA THR A 16 31.94 -41.06 22.86
C THR A 16 32.18 -42.53 22.49
N GLU A 17 32.36 -42.81 21.17
CA GLU A 17 33.47 -43.68 20.72
C GLU A 17 33.97 -43.47 19.27
N LYS A 18 35.17 -42.90 19.18
CA LYS A 18 36.38 -43.18 18.36
C LYS A 18 36.34 -43.51 16.84
N ARG A 19 37.09 -42.64 16.12
CA ARG A 19 38.23 -42.87 15.16
C ARG A 19 37.92 -43.60 13.84
N LYS A 20 38.49 -43.27 12.67
CA LYS A 20 39.91 -43.01 12.35
C LYS A 20 40.02 -42.50 10.89
N ALA A 21 40.77 -41.43 10.63
CA ALA A 21 41.19 -41.01 9.29
C ALA A 21 42.40 -41.83 8.79
N PRO A 22 42.70 -41.83 7.48
CA PRO A 22 43.96 -41.18 7.06
C PRO A 22 43.86 -40.39 5.72
N PRO A 23 44.93 -39.64 5.37
CA PRO A 23 44.90 -38.45 4.50
C PRO A 23 45.59 -38.65 3.14
N ALA A 24 45.47 -37.66 2.24
CA ALA A 24 46.49 -37.33 1.25
C ALA A 24 46.31 -35.88 0.71
N ASP A 25 47.33 -35.05 0.94
CA ASP A 25 47.99 -34.08 0.04
C ASP A 25 47.29 -33.71 -1.30
N ALA A 26 47.32 -32.48 -1.81
CA ALA A 26 48.07 -31.28 -1.49
C ALA A 26 47.50 -30.07 -2.28
N ALA A 27 47.94 -28.88 -1.85
CA ALA A 27 48.17 -27.67 -2.64
C ALA A 27 47.00 -26.74 -3.02
N ALA A 28 46.89 -25.68 -2.21
CA ALA A 28 46.89 -24.27 -2.60
C ALA A 28 45.80 -23.75 -3.56
N GLY A 29 44.83 -23.03 -2.97
CA GLY A 29 43.95 -22.10 -3.68
C GLY A 29 43.17 -21.21 -2.72
N THR A 30 43.80 -20.15 -2.20
CA THR A 30 43.09 -18.99 -1.61
C THR A 30 42.74 -18.02 -2.74
N PRO A 31 41.78 -17.09 -2.62
CA PRO A 31 40.41 -17.17 -2.11
C PRO A 31 39.39 -16.71 -3.20
N THR A 32 38.24 -17.36 -3.38
CA THR A 32 37.14 -16.72 -4.12
C THR A 32 36.18 -16.05 -3.14
N ARG A 33 36.59 -14.86 -2.72
CA ARG A 33 35.71 -13.82 -2.18
C ARG A 33 34.65 -13.56 -3.27
N SER A 34 33.47 -14.15 -3.10
CA SER A 34 32.31 -13.88 -3.96
C SER A 34 32.09 -12.37 -3.96
N THR A 35 32.41 -11.74 -5.09
CA THR A 35 32.21 -10.32 -5.32
C THR A 35 30.71 -10.11 -5.34
N ARG A 36 30.22 -9.58 -4.21
CA ARG A 36 28.90 -8.99 -4.05
C ARG A 36 28.63 -8.16 -5.31
N LYS A 37 27.67 -8.62 -6.12
CA LYS A 37 27.18 -7.99 -7.36
C LYS A 37 27.10 -6.48 -7.10
N GLY A 38 27.89 -5.72 -7.86
CA GLY A 38 28.20 -4.33 -7.54
C GLY A 38 26.94 -3.52 -7.23
N ALA A 39 26.92 -2.89 -6.06
CA ALA A 39 26.05 -1.76 -5.82
C ALA A 39 26.30 -0.77 -6.96
N LYS A 40 25.30 -0.54 -7.82
CA LYS A 40 25.35 0.49 -8.84
C LYS A 40 25.64 1.78 -8.08
N LYS A 41 26.86 2.32 -8.20
CA LYS A 41 27.22 3.57 -7.52
C LYS A 41 26.23 4.61 -8.01
N VAL A 42 25.33 5.02 -7.12
CA VAL A 42 24.37 6.09 -7.38
C VAL A 42 25.21 7.32 -7.73
N ASN A 43 25.09 7.80 -8.96
CA ASN A 43 25.79 9.00 -9.39
C ASN A 43 25.05 10.21 -8.79
N PRO A 44 25.63 10.93 -7.82
CA PRO A 44 24.94 12.02 -7.13
C PRO A 44 24.53 13.16 -8.07
N GLU A 45 25.26 13.37 -9.17
CA GLU A 45 24.90 14.37 -10.19
C GLU A 45 23.66 13.95 -10.98
N GLU A 46 23.51 12.66 -11.28
CA GLU A 46 22.35 12.10 -11.97
C GLU A 46 21.10 12.15 -11.08
N VAL A 47 21.25 11.83 -9.79
CA VAL A 47 20.15 11.98 -8.82
C VAL A 47 19.74 13.44 -8.66
N ALA A 48 20.69 14.37 -8.54
CA ALA A 48 20.36 15.79 -8.45
C ALA A 48 19.67 16.32 -9.72
N ALA A 49 20.10 15.84 -10.90
CA ALA A 49 19.45 16.19 -12.17
C ALA A 49 18.02 15.62 -12.25
N LEU A 50 17.81 14.37 -11.83
CA LEU A 50 16.49 13.74 -11.80
C LEU A 50 15.57 14.38 -10.76
N GLN A 51 16.06 14.73 -9.57
CA GLN A 51 15.30 15.48 -8.56
C GLN A 51 14.89 16.86 -9.06
N LYS A 52 15.77 17.55 -9.79
CA LYS A 52 15.44 18.81 -10.43
C LYS A 52 14.37 18.62 -11.51
N ALA A 53 14.51 17.60 -12.36
CA ALA A 53 13.53 17.30 -13.40
C ALA A 53 12.16 16.92 -12.82
N LEU A 54 12.15 16.18 -11.70
CA LEU A 54 10.94 15.85 -10.94
C LEU A 54 10.25 17.11 -10.44
N LYS A 55 11.00 18.01 -9.78
CA LYS A 55 10.46 19.29 -9.32
C LYS A 55 9.90 20.15 -10.46
N GLU A 56 10.60 20.21 -11.60
CA GLU A 56 10.11 20.91 -12.80
C GLU A 56 8.84 20.26 -13.39
N ALA A 57 8.64 18.95 -13.20
CA ALA A 57 7.42 18.25 -13.62
C ALA A 57 6.25 18.52 -12.66
N GLU A 58 6.51 18.55 -11.35
CA GLU A 58 5.53 18.92 -10.32
C GLU A 58 5.04 20.36 -10.51
N GLU A 59 5.93 21.32 -10.72
CA GLU A 59 5.55 22.72 -11.01
C GLU A 59 4.67 22.82 -12.28
N LYS A 60 4.89 21.97 -13.29
CA LYS A 60 4.04 21.92 -14.49
C LYS A 60 2.68 21.30 -14.20
N LEU A 61 2.61 20.28 -13.35
CA LEU A 61 1.34 19.70 -12.90
C LEU A 61 0.50 20.71 -12.14
N GLU A 62 1.11 21.49 -11.25
CA GLU A 62 0.44 22.57 -10.52
C GLU A 62 -0.11 23.63 -11.50
N GLN A 63 0.70 24.09 -12.46
CA GLN A 63 0.26 25.03 -13.49
C GLN A 63 -0.88 24.47 -14.36
N ALA A 64 -0.81 23.20 -14.73
CA ALA A 64 -1.87 22.53 -15.49
C ALA A 64 -3.15 22.44 -14.66
N GLN A 65 -3.04 22.16 -13.36
CA GLN A 65 -4.17 22.12 -12.46
C GLN A 65 -4.83 23.50 -12.30
N GLU A 66 -4.05 24.56 -12.13
CA GLU A 66 -4.59 25.93 -12.12
C GLU A 66 -5.32 26.26 -13.43
N ALA A 67 -4.77 25.86 -14.57
CA ALA A 67 -5.39 26.10 -15.86
C ALA A 67 -6.74 25.37 -15.97
N ARG A 68 -6.81 24.11 -15.51
CA ARG A 68 -8.07 23.35 -15.45
C ARG A 68 -9.10 24.05 -14.55
N ASN A 69 -8.71 24.51 -13.36
CA ASN A 69 -9.59 25.26 -12.45
C ASN A 69 -10.12 26.54 -13.10
N LYS A 70 -9.26 27.31 -13.80
CA LYS A 70 -9.67 28.51 -14.53
C LYS A 70 -10.67 28.21 -15.66
N ILE A 71 -10.51 27.07 -16.34
CA ILE A 71 -11.44 26.64 -17.39
C ILE A 71 -12.78 26.25 -16.79
N ALA A 72 -12.79 25.49 -15.70
CA ALA A 72 -14.03 25.11 -15.02
C ALA A 72 -14.81 26.31 -14.49
N ALA A 73 -14.14 27.28 -13.86
CA ALA A 73 -14.80 28.52 -13.43
C ALA A 73 -15.48 29.27 -14.60
N LYS A 74 -14.87 29.24 -15.80
CA LYS A 74 -15.50 29.81 -17.01
C LYS A 74 -16.71 29.00 -17.48
N LEU A 75 -16.67 27.68 -17.36
CA LEU A 75 -17.79 26.80 -17.71
C LEU A 75 -18.95 26.96 -16.71
N GLU A 76 -18.66 27.10 -15.42
CA GLU A 76 -19.65 27.41 -14.38
C GLU A 76 -20.31 28.76 -14.59
N ALA A 77 -19.54 29.78 -14.98
CA ALA A 77 -20.08 31.08 -15.36
C ALA A 77 -21.04 31.01 -16.57
N LEU A 78 -20.95 29.97 -17.39
CA LEU A 78 -21.85 29.68 -18.50
C LEU A 78 -23.01 28.75 -18.12
N GLY A 79 -23.13 28.38 -16.84
CA GLY A 79 -24.19 27.52 -16.32
C GLY A 79 -23.91 26.02 -16.46
N GLN A 80 -22.69 25.61 -16.81
CA GLN A 80 -22.28 24.21 -16.76
C GLN A 80 -21.56 23.90 -15.44
N VAL A 81 -22.08 22.94 -14.69
CA VAL A 81 -21.39 22.39 -13.51
C VAL A 81 -20.20 21.57 -13.99
N VAL A 82 -18.99 21.92 -13.55
CA VAL A 82 -17.75 21.23 -13.94
C VAL A 82 -16.91 20.96 -12.71
N VAL A 83 -16.68 19.69 -12.43
CA VAL A 83 -15.80 19.24 -11.34
C VAL A 83 -14.38 19.08 -11.88
N VAL A 84 -13.41 19.76 -11.27
CA VAL A 84 -11.97 19.59 -11.59
C VAL A 84 -11.30 18.87 -10.44
N LYS A 85 -10.84 17.64 -10.68
CA LYS A 85 -10.12 16.81 -9.70
C LYS A 85 -8.59 16.98 -9.82
N PRO A 86 -7.88 17.42 -8.77
CA PRO A 86 -6.42 17.49 -8.77
C PRO A 86 -5.69 16.15 -8.93
N TRP A 87 -4.42 16.23 -9.34
CA TRP A 87 -3.60 15.11 -9.84
C TRP A 87 -2.42 14.73 -8.91
N THR A 88 -2.42 15.15 -7.64
CA THR A 88 -1.31 14.89 -6.71
C THR A 88 -1.72 13.86 -5.65
N VAL A 89 -0.74 13.12 -5.10
CA VAL A 89 -0.97 12.21 -3.96
C VAL A 89 -1.58 12.96 -2.78
N ASP A 90 -1.05 14.14 -2.42
CA ASP A 90 -1.63 15.02 -1.38
C ASP A 90 -3.11 15.34 -1.61
N HIS A 91 -3.53 15.47 -2.87
CA HIS A 91 -4.93 15.71 -3.16
C HIS A 91 -5.77 14.44 -2.99
N LEU A 92 -5.26 13.30 -3.45
CA LEU A 92 -5.91 12.02 -3.25
C LEU A 92 -6.04 11.68 -1.76
N GLU A 93 -5.03 12.00 -0.95
CA GLU A 93 -5.06 11.91 0.52
C GLU A 93 -6.17 12.79 1.12
N THR A 94 -6.31 14.02 0.62
CA THR A 94 -7.38 14.94 1.06
C THR A 94 -8.76 14.41 0.71
N ASP A 95 -8.94 13.91 -0.51
CA ASP A 95 -10.22 13.35 -1.00
C ASP A 95 -10.57 12.06 -0.24
N TRP A 96 -9.59 11.20 0.01
CA TRP A 96 -9.74 9.99 0.81
C TRP A 96 -10.14 10.31 2.25
N ALA A 97 -9.45 11.25 2.90
CA ALA A 97 -9.75 11.63 4.29
C ALA A 97 -11.14 12.24 4.43
N SER A 98 -11.55 13.10 3.49
CA SER A 98 -12.91 13.67 3.48
C SER A 98 -13.96 12.58 3.25
N SER A 99 -13.73 11.69 2.28
CA SER A 99 -14.66 10.60 1.96
C SER A 99 -14.80 9.59 3.10
N LEU A 100 -13.73 9.34 3.85
CA LEU A 100 -13.74 8.45 5.02
C LEU A 100 -14.52 9.06 6.18
N ASP A 101 -14.39 10.37 6.41
CA ASP A 101 -15.16 11.09 7.43
C ASP A 101 -16.67 11.07 7.09
N ASP A 102 -17.02 11.35 5.83
CA ASP A 102 -18.41 11.31 5.34
C ASP A 102 -19.01 9.90 5.45
N PHE A 103 -18.25 8.86 5.11
CA PHE A 103 -18.66 7.47 5.30
C PHE A 103 -18.95 7.17 6.77
N ARG A 104 -18.04 7.56 7.67
CA ARG A 104 -18.22 7.36 9.13
C ARG A 104 -19.38 8.17 9.69
N GLN A 105 -19.67 9.35 9.16
CA GLN A 105 -20.85 10.11 9.57
C GLN A 105 -22.15 9.43 9.13
N THR A 106 -22.15 8.83 7.94
CA THR A 106 -23.35 8.21 7.34
C THR A 106 -23.61 6.82 7.92
N TYR A 107 -22.55 6.02 8.07
CA TYR A 107 -22.60 4.60 8.40
C TYR A 107 -21.95 4.24 9.74
N GLY A 108 -21.30 5.18 10.42
CA GLY A 108 -20.62 4.90 11.70
C GLY A 108 -21.56 4.55 12.86
N GLU A 109 -22.83 4.92 12.79
CA GLU A 109 -23.85 4.44 13.73
C GLU A 109 -24.28 2.99 13.44
N PHE A 110 -24.15 2.55 12.17
CA PHE A 110 -24.43 1.16 11.75
C PHE A 110 -23.26 0.21 12.02
N GLY A 111 -22.06 0.72 12.32
CA GLY A 111 -20.89 -0.11 12.65
C GLY A 111 -21.06 -0.96 13.92
N GLU A 112 -22.09 -0.71 14.74
CA GLU A 112 -22.48 -1.60 15.84
C GLU A 112 -23.32 -2.81 15.38
N TYR A 113 -23.76 -2.81 14.11
CA TYR A 113 -24.62 -3.80 13.47
C TYR A 113 -24.02 -4.21 12.11
N GLU A 114 -22.88 -4.91 12.11
CA GLU A 114 -22.23 -5.45 10.89
C GLU A 114 -23.23 -6.13 9.94
N ASP A 115 -24.21 -6.85 10.49
CA ASP A 115 -25.26 -7.53 9.71
C ASP A 115 -26.15 -6.56 8.90
N GLU A 116 -26.35 -5.31 9.36
CA GLU A 116 -27.15 -4.30 8.64
C GLU A 116 -26.37 -3.63 7.50
N LEU A 117 -25.04 -3.56 7.62
CA LEU A 117 -24.16 -3.05 6.57
C LEU A 117 -23.90 -4.10 5.49
N ASP A 118 -24.01 -5.39 5.82
CA ASP A 118 -23.74 -6.47 4.88
C ASP A 118 -24.78 -6.58 3.74
N ASP A 119 -25.98 -6.07 3.96
CA ASP A 119 -27.04 -6.00 2.94
C ASP A 119 -27.10 -4.63 2.21
N ASP A 120 -26.23 -3.67 2.54
CA ASP A 120 -26.19 -2.34 1.92
C ASP A 120 -25.10 -2.22 0.84
N ASP A 121 -25.51 -2.45 -0.41
CA ASP A 121 -24.63 -2.32 -1.58
C ASP A 121 -24.04 -0.91 -1.72
N ASP A 122 -24.72 0.16 -1.28
CA ASP A 122 -24.19 1.52 -1.37
C ASP A 122 -23.06 1.73 -0.36
N ALA A 123 -23.19 1.17 0.85
CA ALA A 123 -22.12 1.15 1.84
C ALA A 123 -20.90 0.37 1.34
N LYS A 124 -21.12 -0.82 0.74
CA LYS A 124 -20.06 -1.64 0.13
C LYS A 124 -19.35 -0.91 -1.02
N ARG A 125 -20.10 -0.31 -1.94
CA ARG A 125 -19.53 0.47 -3.05
C ARG A 125 -18.64 1.61 -2.54
N TRP A 126 -19.06 2.29 -1.48
CA TRP A 126 -18.30 3.40 -0.92
C TRP A 126 -17.01 2.93 -0.21
N ILE A 127 -17.08 1.88 0.61
CA ILE A 127 -15.88 1.40 1.31
C ILE A 127 -14.86 0.79 0.35
N ILE A 128 -15.30 0.08 -0.70
CA ILE A 128 -14.42 -0.41 -1.78
C ILE A 128 -13.70 0.75 -2.45
N ARG A 129 -14.42 1.84 -2.76
CA ARG A 129 -13.81 3.06 -3.31
C ARG A 129 -12.71 3.60 -2.38
N LEU A 130 -12.97 3.68 -1.08
CA LEU A 130 -12.00 4.14 -0.08
C LEU A 130 -10.77 3.23 0.00
N LEU A 131 -10.94 1.91 -0.09
CA LEU A 131 -9.83 0.94 -0.12
C LEU A 131 -8.94 1.13 -1.35
N LYS A 132 -9.53 1.28 -2.53
CA LYS A 132 -8.77 1.51 -3.78
C LYS A 132 -8.03 2.86 -3.75
N MET A 133 -8.62 3.90 -3.20
CA MET A 133 -7.94 5.19 -2.99
C MET A 133 -6.79 5.06 -1.99
N HIS A 134 -6.98 4.31 -0.90
CA HIS A 134 -5.93 4.05 0.09
C HIS A 134 -4.76 3.25 -0.52
N ASP A 135 -5.04 2.25 -1.36
CA ASP A 135 -4.01 1.48 -2.08
C ASP A 135 -3.19 2.40 -3.01
N ALA A 136 -3.87 3.23 -3.79
CA ALA A 136 -3.22 4.23 -4.65
C ALA A 136 -2.29 5.18 -3.86
N ILE A 137 -2.69 5.60 -2.66
CA ILE A 137 -1.88 6.44 -1.78
C ILE A 137 -0.66 5.66 -1.25
N GLN A 138 -0.87 4.46 -0.69
CA GLN A 138 0.20 3.63 -0.10
C GLN A 138 1.24 3.18 -1.14
N GLY A 139 0.79 2.88 -2.36
CA GLY A 139 1.66 2.53 -3.48
C GLY A 139 2.33 3.72 -4.16
N GLU A 140 1.98 4.96 -3.76
CA GLU A 140 2.35 6.20 -4.47
C GLU A 140 2.04 6.11 -5.98
N PHE A 141 0.94 5.45 -6.32
CA PHE A 141 0.60 5.13 -7.70
C PHE A 141 0.11 6.37 -8.46
N PRO A 142 0.47 6.52 -9.75
CA PRO A 142 -0.07 7.59 -10.57
C PRO A 142 -1.59 7.48 -10.68
N SER A 143 -2.30 8.53 -10.27
CA SER A 143 -3.77 8.62 -10.30
C SER A 143 -4.23 9.87 -11.04
N ASP A 144 -5.41 9.81 -11.66
CA ASP A 144 -6.09 10.96 -12.27
C ASP A 144 -7.34 11.43 -11.48
N GLY A 145 -7.60 10.83 -10.32
CA GLY A 145 -8.78 11.07 -9.48
C GLY A 145 -10.03 10.25 -9.85
N THR A 146 -9.94 9.37 -10.85
CA THR A 146 -10.96 8.37 -11.19
C THR A 146 -10.45 6.95 -11.02
N GLY A 147 -9.14 6.75 -11.11
CA GLY A 147 -8.47 5.50 -10.83
C GLY A 147 -6.97 5.69 -10.75
N TYR A 148 -6.20 4.60 -10.80
CA TYR A 148 -4.74 4.61 -10.79
C TYR A 148 -4.16 3.51 -11.68
N ILE A 149 -2.86 3.62 -11.95
CA ILE A 149 -2.08 2.55 -12.59
C ILE A 149 -1.31 1.82 -11.50
N ASP A 150 -1.60 0.53 -11.34
CA ASP A 150 -0.95 -0.33 -10.32
C ASP A 150 0.50 -0.70 -10.68
N GLU A 151 1.12 -1.54 -9.84
CA GLU A 151 2.49 -2.01 -10.03
C GLU A 151 2.70 -2.85 -11.31
N ASP A 152 1.65 -3.51 -11.80
CA ASP A 152 1.65 -4.32 -13.01
C ASP A 152 1.36 -3.48 -14.27
N GLY A 153 1.07 -2.19 -14.11
CA GLY A 153 0.73 -1.28 -15.19
C GLY A 153 -0.72 -1.42 -15.65
N GLN A 154 -1.59 -2.03 -14.84
CA GLN A 154 -3.01 -2.15 -15.12
C GLN A 154 -3.77 -0.96 -14.54
N TRP A 155 -4.86 -0.59 -15.23
CA TRP A 155 -5.74 0.46 -14.75
C TRP A 155 -6.73 -0.10 -13.73
N VAL A 156 -6.78 0.53 -12.55
CA VAL A 156 -7.73 0.22 -11.49
C VAL A 156 -8.66 1.42 -11.30
N ASP A 157 -9.96 1.21 -11.56
CA ASP A 157 -11.00 2.23 -11.37
C ASP A 157 -11.41 2.31 -9.89
N PHE A 158 -11.55 3.52 -9.36
CA PHE A 158 -12.01 3.72 -7.98
C PHE A 158 -13.49 3.39 -7.80
N GLU A 159 -14.31 3.42 -8.85
CA GLU A 159 -15.68 2.94 -8.75
C GLU A 159 -15.71 1.41 -8.53
N ALA A 160 -16.58 0.97 -7.62
CA ALA A 160 -16.79 -0.45 -7.36
C ALA A 160 -17.56 -1.08 -8.52
N THR A 161 -17.01 -2.16 -9.06
CA THR A 161 -17.64 -3.05 -10.02
C THR A 161 -18.57 -4.04 -9.31
N ASP A 162 -19.43 -4.72 -10.06
CA ASP A 162 -20.29 -5.76 -9.47
C ASP A 162 -19.45 -6.94 -8.95
N GLN A 163 -18.32 -7.25 -9.59
CA GLN A 163 -17.38 -8.24 -9.09
C GLN A 163 -16.75 -7.81 -7.76
N ASP A 164 -16.40 -6.52 -7.62
CA ASP A 164 -15.87 -6.02 -6.34
C ASP A 164 -16.89 -6.23 -5.21
N LEU A 165 -18.19 -6.06 -5.48
CA LEU A 165 -19.23 -6.29 -4.48
C LEU A 165 -19.44 -7.76 -4.13
N GLU A 166 -19.35 -8.65 -5.12
CA GLU A 166 -19.44 -10.10 -4.91
C GLU A 166 -18.26 -10.65 -4.09
N GLU A 167 -17.07 -10.07 -4.27
CA GLU A 167 -15.83 -10.49 -3.62
C GLU A 167 -15.55 -9.77 -2.29
N PHE A 168 -16.21 -8.64 -2.03
CA PHE A 168 -15.97 -7.81 -0.85
C PHE A 168 -16.41 -8.49 0.44
N GLU A 169 -15.49 -8.57 1.39
CA GLU A 169 -15.78 -8.93 2.78
C GLU A 169 -15.46 -7.73 3.70
N TRP A 170 -16.28 -7.48 4.73
CA TRP A 170 -16.05 -6.34 5.64
C TRP A 170 -14.71 -6.36 6.36
N VAL A 171 -14.07 -7.54 6.48
CA VAL A 171 -12.69 -7.67 6.98
C VAL A 171 -11.67 -6.98 6.07
N ASP A 172 -11.95 -6.83 4.77
CA ASP A 172 -11.09 -6.10 3.84
C ASP A 172 -11.06 -4.60 4.16
N ALA A 173 -12.05 -4.08 4.90
CA ALA A 173 -12.09 -2.70 5.36
C ALA A 173 -11.18 -2.43 6.58
N ASP A 174 -10.58 -3.46 7.20
CA ASP A 174 -9.65 -3.34 8.34
C ASP A 174 -8.59 -2.23 8.21
N PRO A 175 -7.95 -2.03 7.03
CA PRO A 175 -6.94 -0.98 6.86
C PRO A 175 -7.45 0.46 7.04
N LEU A 176 -8.77 0.68 7.06
CA LEU A 176 -9.39 2.00 7.15
C LEU A 176 -9.73 2.42 8.60
N TRP A 177 -9.44 1.59 9.60
CA TRP A 177 -9.76 1.80 11.02
C TRP A 177 -8.50 1.97 11.88
#